data_AF-A0A9E0NDH5-F1
#
_entry.id   AF-A0A9E0NDH5-F1
#
_cell.length_a   1.000
_cell.length_b   1.000
_cell.length_c   1.000
_cell.angle_alpha   90.00
_cell.angle_beta   90.00
_cell.angle_gamma   90.00
#
_symmetry.space_group_name_H-M   'P 1'
#
loop_
_entity.id
_entity.type
_entity.pdbx_description
1 polymer ?
#
loop_
_entity_poly.entity_id
_entity_poly.type
_entity_poly.pdbx_seq_one_letter_code
_entity_poly.pdbx_strand_id
1 'polypeptide(L)'
;MKRERGGVGTFALACLVGSIAPGCGRYQFADGAGDGGGGSSTFDPLAWPDFTNTSLPVPLTGATGPVELTLIATPATGTVVAEFRLDDGAWTGLSTTPIVVALGPAVALQFQVRGVIGESAFLTVTDHARGEALVDTILGTVGSLVTGAGSPADPFTAPGTAPATCAAFLAAYPEQAGQDGAYTLATVGGDLVAWCDMSSDGGGWTLVARVTATSTTHDQAAAVGALVEPSQDQPAKLADDFINQLGFSQARVSIDTVGTVYVMTDALDLSGTVVVNLPNAAATSLAGPYNTPFLTLPSCSSDCGVAFANVSFGARCGYRYYATTSVKRPGMGCAGNFGKPGAVWVR
;
A
#
# COMPACT_ATOMS: atom_id res chain seq x y z
N MET A 1 -46.54 54.83 17.41
CA MET A 1 -46.22 53.39 17.48
C MET A 1 -44.87 53.18 16.82
N LYS A 2 -43.82 52.99 17.63
CA LYS A 2 -42.45 52.69 17.21
C LYS A 2 -42.36 51.17 17.04
N ARG A 3 -42.04 50.66 15.84
CA ARG A 3 -41.71 49.24 15.63
C ARG A 3 -40.19 49.08 15.78
N GLU A 4 -39.78 48.38 16.82
CA GLU A 4 -38.40 47.91 17.00
C GLU A 4 -38.14 46.74 16.04
N ARG A 5 -36.98 46.75 15.38
CA ARG A 5 -36.48 45.64 14.57
C ARG A 5 -35.75 44.67 15.51
N GLY A 6 -36.24 43.43 15.55
CA GLY A 6 -35.63 42.32 16.29
C GLY A 6 -34.28 41.91 15.70
N GLY A 7 -33.38 41.51 16.60
CA GLY A 7 -31.98 41.19 16.32
C GLY A 7 -31.77 39.90 15.53
N VAL A 8 -30.65 39.87 14.84
CA VAL A 8 -30.08 38.69 14.16
C VAL A 8 -29.60 37.72 15.23
N GLY A 9 -30.26 36.57 15.35
CA GLY A 9 -29.87 35.50 16.27
C GLY A 9 -28.67 34.74 15.74
N THR A 10 -27.58 34.73 16.52
CA THR A 10 -26.46 33.80 16.36
C THR A 10 -26.95 32.39 16.67
N PHE A 11 -27.16 31.55 15.65
CA PHE A 11 -27.45 30.13 15.85
C PHE A 11 -26.13 29.39 16.11
N ALA A 12 -25.96 28.94 17.35
CA ALA A 12 -24.80 28.19 17.79
C ALA A 12 -24.82 26.75 17.24
N LEU A 13 -23.71 26.36 16.63
CA LEU A 13 -23.39 25.04 16.10
C LEU A 13 -23.29 24.02 17.25
N ALA A 14 -24.35 23.24 17.48
CA ALA A 14 -24.39 22.18 18.47
C ALA A 14 -24.26 20.80 17.80
N CYS A 15 -23.08 20.51 17.27
CA CYS A 15 -22.68 19.15 16.87
C CYS A 15 -21.19 18.99 17.20
N LEU A 16 -20.87 18.94 18.50
CA LEU A 16 -19.50 18.66 18.95
C LEU A 16 -19.48 17.34 19.75
N VAL A 17 -18.79 16.37 19.14
CA VAL A 17 -17.94 15.33 19.77
C VAL A 17 -18.64 14.40 20.77
N GLY A 18 -19.23 13.33 20.25
CA GLY A 18 -19.60 12.17 21.06
C GLY A 18 -20.44 11.16 20.29
N SER A 19 -19.80 10.16 19.70
CA SER A 19 -20.40 9.00 19.00
C SER A 19 -21.37 9.32 17.86
N ILE A 20 -20.90 9.11 16.63
CA ILE A 20 -21.72 9.24 15.41
C ILE A 20 -22.70 8.06 15.37
N ALA A 21 -23.97 8.32 15.66
CA ALA A 21 -25.03 7.43 15.23
C ALA A 21 -25.25 7.61 13.71
N PRO A 22 -25.39 6.54 12.92
CA PRO A 22 -25.73 6.62 11.49
C PRO A 22 -27.17 7.14 11.38
N GLY A 23 -27.33 8.45 11.38
CA GLY A 23 -28.66 9.08 11.44
C GLY A 23 -28.69 10.59 11.69
N CYS A 24 -27.54 11.27 11.87
CA CYS A 24 -27.51 12.72 11.77
C CYS A 24 -27.82 13.10 10.30
N GLY A 25 -29.10 13.32 10.02
CA GLY A 25 -29.59 13.70 8.71
C GLY A 25 -28.84 14.92 8.20
N ARG A 26 -28.48 14.89 6.91
CA ARG A 26 -28.06 16.06 6.15
C ARG A 26 -29.00 17.22 6.49
N TYR A 27 -28.46 18.43 6.61
CA TYR A 27 -29.24 19.65 6.69
C TYR A 27 -30.07 19.76 5.40
N GLN A 28 -31.23 19.09 5.35
CA GLN A 28 -32.23 19.37 4.35
C GLN A 28 -32.81 20.72 4.77
N PHE A 29 -32.46 21.76 4.02
CA PHE A 29 -33.22 23.00 4.08
C PHE A 29 -34.68 22.59 3.86
N ALA A 30 -35.53 22.80 4.87
CA ALA A 30 -36.94 22.54 4.72
C ALA A 30 -37.41 23.45 3.58
N ASP A 31 -37.79 22.86 2.44
CA ASP A 31 -38.34 23.57 1.31
C ASP A 31 -39.51 24.42 1.83
N GLY A 32 -39.27 25.72 1.93
CA GLY A 32 -40.25 26.67 2.40
C GLY A 32 -41.44 26.60 1.47
N ALA A 33 -42.56 26.13 1.99
CA ALA A 33 -43.80 25.99 1.24
C ALA A 33 -44.25 27.34 0.66
N GLY A 34 -44.08 27.51 -0.65
CA GLY A 34 -45.01 28.22 -1.53
C GLY A 34 -45.16 29.73 -1.34
N ASP A 35 -44.14 30.50 -1.72
CA ASP A 35 -44.32 31.90 -2.10
C ASP A 35 -44.10 32.04 -3.62
N GLY A 36 -45.20 32.25 -4.35
CA GLY A 36 -45.20 32.25 -5.81
C GLY A 36 -44.50 33.46 -6.45
N GLY A 37 -43.76 33.20 -7.54
CA GLY A 37 -43.66 34.13 -8.67
C GLY A 37 -42.38 34.96 -8.84
N GLY A 38 -41.36 34.81 -7.99
CA GLY A 38 -40.04 35.39 -8.24
C GLY A 38 -39.08 34.33 -8.79
N GLY A 39 -38.46 34.56 -9.95
CA GLY A 39 -37.40 33.69 -10.47
C GLY A 39 -36.25 33.61 -9.47
N SER A 40 -36.28 32.59 -8.62
CA SER A 40 -35.32 32.42 -7.54
C SER A 40 -33.97 32.07 -8.16
N SER A 41 -33.02 32.98 -8.05
CA SER A 41 -31.61 32.76 -8.42
C SER A 41 -30.87 31.84 -7.44
N THR A 42 -31.60 31.13 -6.58
CA THR A 42 -31.05 30.16 -5.64
C THR A 42 -30.56 28.95 -6.40
N PHE A 43 -29.27 28.65 -6.23
CA PHE A 43 -28.73 27.35 -6.60
C PHE A 43 -29.57 26.27 -5.94
N ASP A 44 -29.96 25.25 -6.70
CA ASP A 44 -30.43 24.01 -6.08
C ASP A 44 -29.29 23.47 -5.20
N PRO A 45 -29.56 23.04 -3.97
CA PRO A 45 -28.54 22.45 -3.12
C PRO A 45 -27.88 21.29 -3.88
N LEU A 46 -26.57 21.39 -4.07
CA LEU A 46 -25.78 20.34 -4.69
C LEU A 46 -25.77 19.17 -3.71
N ALA A 47 -26.52 18.11 -4.01
CA ALA A 47 -26.55 16.92 -3.19
C ALA A 47 -25.31 16.07 -3.48
N TRP A 48 -24.15 16.41 -2.91
CA TRP A 48 -22.97 15.55 -3.02
C TRP A 48 -23.17 14.29 -2.20
N PRO A 49 -23.03 13.07 -2.75
CA PRO A 49 -23.03 11.87 -1.93
C PRO A 49 -21.79 11.81 -1.03
N ASP A 50 -21.94 11.21 0.15
CA ASP A 50 -20.79 10.82 0.97
C ASP A 50 -19.92 9.85 0.18
N PHE A 51 -18.61 9.85 0.43
CA PHE A 51 -17.67 9.08 -0.38
C PHE A 51 -16.59 8.39 0.45
N THR A 52 -16.00 7.35 -0.14
CA THR A 52 -14.85 6.64 0.42
C THR A 52 -13.63 6.88 -0.47
N ASN A 53 -12.55 7.40 0.12
CA ASN A 53 -11.30 7.82 -0.51
C ASN A 53 -11.45 8.95 -1.54
N THR A 54 -12.24 8.81 -2.60
CA THR A 54 -12.38 9.82 -3.65
C THR A 54 -13.84 9.99 -4.05
N SER A 55 -14.32 11.23 -4.12
CA SER A 55 -15.69 11.54 -4.55
C SER A 55 -15.82 11.37 -6.07
N LEU A 56 -17.05 11.25 -6.57
CA LEU A 56 -17.29 11.50 -7.99
C LEU A 56 -17.05 12.99 -8.31
N PRO A 57 -16.58 13.33 -9.52
CA PRO A 57 -16.52 14.72 -9.96
C PRO A 57 -17.94 15.26 -10.11
N VAL A 58 -18.22 16.41 -9.51
CA VAL A 58 -19.54 17.06 -9.61
C VAL A 58 -19.40 18.35 -10.39
N PRO A 59 -20.10 18.48 -11.55
CA PRO A 59 -20.08 19.70 -12.32
C PRO A 59 -20.83 20.80 -11.57
N LEU A 60 -20.20 21.97 -11.45
CA LEU A 60 -20.81 23.13 -10.82
C LEU A 60 -21.63 23.92 -11.86
N THR A 61 -22.79 23.38 -12.22
CA THR A 61 -23.70 23.99 -13.20
C THR A 61 -24.50 25.13 -12.56
N GLY A 62 -24.55 26.31 -13.20
CA GLY A 62 -25.36 27.45 -12.77
C GLY A 62 -24.57 28.63 -12.18
N ALA A 63 -23.25 28.49 -12.02
CA ALA A 63 -22.36 29.57 -11.63
C ALA A 63 -22.11 30.51 -12.82
N THR A 64 -22.66 31.72 -12.80
CA THR A 64 -22.49 32.73 -13.87
C THR A 64 -21.31 33.69 -13.65
N GLY A 65 -20.44 33.39 -12.68
CA GLY A 65 -19.26 34.17 -12.35
C GLY A 65 -18.26 33.36 -11.54
N PRO A 66 -17.11 33.95 -11.16
CA PRO A 66 -16.17 33.31 -10.26
C PRO A 66 -16.89 32.99 -8.95
N VAL A 67 -17.13 31.71 -8.70
CA VAL A 67 -17.59 31.24 -7.41
C VAL A 67 -16.35 31.09 -6.55
N GLU A 68 -16.36 31.79 -5.43
CA GLU A 68 -15.37 31.63 -4.38
C GLU A 68 -15.91 30.59 -3.41
N LEU A 69 -15.34 29.38 -3.45
CA LEU A 69 -15.67 28.34 -2.48
C LEU A 69 -14.76 28.46 -1.28
N THR A 70 -15.31 28.48 -0.07
CA THR A 70 -14.53 28.17 1.13
C THR A 70 -14.64 26.69 1.41
N LEU A 71 -13.48 26.02 1.37
CA LEU A 71 -13.33 24.60 1.67
C LEU A 71 -12.70 24.44 3.05
N ILE A 72 -13.37 23.69 3.93
CA ILE A 72 -12.87 23.37 5.28
C ILE A 72 -12.93 21.86 5.45
N ALA A 73 -11.80 21.27 5.81
CA ALA A 73 -11.72 19.88 6.24
C ALA A 73 -11.63 19.85 7.77
N THR A 74 -12.60 19.21 8.42
CA THR A 74 -12.53 18.93 9.85
C THR A 74 -12.25 17.45 10.04
N PRO A 75 -11.00 17.05 10.32
CA PRO A 75 -10.71 15.66 10.61
C PRO A 75 -11.45 15.22 11.88
N ALA A 76 -12.12 14.07 11.82
CA ALA A 76 -12.64 13.43 13.03
C ALA A 76 -11.51 12.89 13.91
N THR A 77 -10.37 12.55 13.28
CA THR A 77 -9.14 12.04 13.89
C THR A 77 -7.93 12.67 13.19
N GLY A 78 -6.91 13.06 13.97
CA GLY A 78 -5.89 14.06 13.58
C GLY A 78 -4.91 13.73 12.44
N THR A 79 -5.12 12.66 11.68
CA THR A 79 -4.18 12.20 10.63
C THR A 79 -4.74 12.29 9.21
N VAL A 80 -6.02 12.61 9.04
CA VAL A 80 -6.64 12.66 7.70
C VAL A 80 -6.14 13.87 6.91
N VAL A 81 -5.65 13.58 5.70
CA VAL A 81 -5.38 14.57 4.66
C VAL A 81 -6.58 14.63 3.74
N ALA A 82 -7.26 15.76 3.70
CA ALA A 82 -8.29 16.03 2.70
C ALA A 82 -7.70 16.88 1.58
N GLU A 83 -8.12 16.65 0.35
CA GLU A 83 -7.66 17.35 -0.84
C GLU A 83 -8.81 17.57 -1.81
N PHE A 84 -8.65 18.55 -2.69
CA PHE A 84 -9.57 18.80 -3.79
C PHE A 84 -8.81 18.96 -5.11
N ARG A 85 -9.50 18.79 -6.23
CA ARG A 85 -9.02 19.19 -7.55
C ARG A 85 -10.17 19.71 -8.40
N LEU A 86 -9.81 20.53 -9.38
CA LEU A 86 -10.70 21.04 -10.41
C LEU A 86 -10.45 20.24 -11.69
N ASP A 87 -11.51 19.69 -12.27
CA ASP A 87 -11.46 18.81 -13.43
C ASP A 87 -10.40 17.70 -13.24
N ASP A 88 -9.54 17.47 -14.24
CA ASP A 88 -8.41 16.54 -14.19
C ASP A 88 -7.10 17.19 -13.69
N GLY A 89 -7.21 18.31 -12.99
CA GLY A 89 -6.06 19.02 -12.42
C GLY A 89 -5.33 18.27 -11.31
N ALA A 90 -4.25 18.88 -10.80
CA ALA A 90 -3.50 18.35 -9.67
C ALA A 90 -4.28 18.49 -8.35
N TRP A 91 -4.08 17.53 -7.44
CA TRP A 91 -4.63 17.58 -6.08
C TRP A 91 -4.02 18.70 -5.26
N THR A 92 -4.88 19.47 -4.59
CA THR A 92 -4.51 20.56 -3.69
C THR A 92 -4.96 20.24 -2.27
N GLY A 93 -4.02 20.31 -1.32
CA GLY A 93 -4.26 20.04 0.10
C GLY A 93 -5.29 21.00 0.71
N LEU A 94 -6.30 20.44 1.38
CA LEU A 94 -7.17 21.17 2.29
C LEU A 94 -6.54 21.16 3.69
N SER A 95 -6.41 22.34 4.29
CA SER A 95 -5.97 22.49 5.67
C SER A 95 -7.10 23.08 6.52
N THR A 96 -6.84 23.32 7.81
CA THR A 96 -7.83 23.91 8.73
C THR A 96 -8.15 25.38 8.42
N THR A 97 -7.43 26.02 7.51
CA THR A 97 -7.78 27.37 7.04
C THR A 97 -8.70 27.30 5.83
N PRO A 98 -9.72 28.18 5.75
CA PRO A 98 -10.48 28.42 4.54
C PRO A 98 -9.56 28.57 3.33
N ILE A 99 -9.75 27.73 2.33
CA ILE A 99 -9.15 27.92 1.01
C ILE A 99 -10.23 28.48 0.10
N VAL A 100 -9.96 29.65 -0.47
CA VAL A 100 -10.82 30.29 -1.46
C VAL A 100 -10.39 29.85 -2.85
N VAL A 101 -11.28 29.17 -3.57
CA VAL A 101 -11.03 28.67 -4.93
C VAL A 101 -11.86 29.46 -5.91
N ALA A 102 -11.23 30.11 -6.89
CA ALA A 102 -11.93 30.77 -7.99
C ALA A 102 -12.27 29.74 -9.08
N LEU A 103 -13.56 29.59 -9.36
CA LEU A 103 -14.06 28.63 -10.34
C LEU A 103 -14.34 29.27 -11.70
N GLY A 104 -13.87 28.62 -12.77
CA GLY A 104 -14.26 28.94 -14.14
C GLY A 104 -15.64 28.36 -14.49
N PRO A 105 -16.23 28.76 -15.63
CA PRO A 105 -17.46 28.13 -16.11
C PRO A 105 -17.22 26.64 -16.43
N ALA A 106 -18.18 25.80 -16.05
CA ALA A 106 -18.21 24.36 -16.34
C ALA A 106 -17.09 23.50 -15.71
N VAL A 107 -16.55 23.92 -14.57
CA VAL A 107 -15.57 23.13 -13.79
C VAL A 107 -16.26 22.04 -12.98
N ALA A 108 -15.68 20.84 -12.95
CA ALA A 108 -16.04 19.77 -12.04
C ALA A 108 -15.17 19.85 -10.78
N LEU A 109 -15.79 19.84 -9.60
CA LEU A 109 -15.06 19.75 -8.32
C LEU A 109 -15.03 18.29 -7.86
N GLN A 110 -13.87 17.84 -7.41
CA GLN A 110 -13.67 16.52 -6.84
C GLN A 110 -12.88 16.60 -5.54
N PHE A 111 -13.21 15.73 -4.59
CA PHE A 111 -12.55 15.62 -3.30
C PHE A 111 -11.88 14.27 -3.13
N GLN A 112 -10.82 14.22 -2.34
CA GLN A 112 -10.29 12.98 -1.81
C GLN A 112 -9.90 13.12 -0.34
N VAL A 113 -9.98 12.01 0.40
CA VAL A 113 -9.48 11.87 1.75
C VAL A 113 -8.47 10.73 1.79
N ARG A 114 -7.35 10.96 2.47
CA ARG A 114 -6.25 10.01 2.68
C ARG A 114 -5.93 9.97 4.16
N GLY A 115 -5.54 8.81 4.69
CA GLY A 115 -5.28 8.67 6.12
C GLY A 115 -5.31 7.20 6.54
N VAL A 116 -5.65 6.95 7.80
CA VAL A 116 -5.86 5.60 8.31
C VAL A 116 -7.29 5.13 7.99
N ILE A 117 -7.47 3.85 7.67
CA ILE A 117 -8.81 3.27 7.43
C ILE A 117 -9.74 3.58 8.61
N GLY A 118 -10.97 3.99 8.29
CA GLY A 118 -12.00 4.31 9.27
C GLY A 118 -11.93 5.74 9.80
N GLU A 119 -10.85 6.46 9.51
CA GLU A 119 -10.82 7.91 9.73
C GLU A 119 -11.76 8.62 8.74
N SER A 120 -12.17 9.83 9.08
CA SER A 120 -13.05 10.62 8.24
C SER A 120 -12.77 12.11 8.36
N ALA A 121 -13.18 12.84 7.33
CA ALA A 121 -13.20 14.29 7.33
C ALA A 121 -14.56 14.78 6.84
N PHE A 122 -15.08 15.82 7.50
CA PHE A 122 -16.19 16.59 6.96
C PHE A 122 -15.62 17.66 6.04
N LEU A 123 -16.16 17.74 4.83
CA LEU A 123 -15.84 18.76 3.84
C LEU A 123 -17.03 19.71 3.72
N THR A 124 -16.84 20.95 4.12
CA THR A 124 -17.86 21.99 3.97
C THR A 124 -17.55 22.85 2.75
N VAL A 125 -18.57 23.05 1.92
CA VAL A 125 -18.52 23.91 0.74
C VAL A 125 -19.47 25.08 0.97
N THR A 126 -18.95 26.30 0.97
CA THR A 126 -19.78 27.52 1.06
C THR A 126 -19.52 28.44 -0.12
N ASP A 127 -20.55 29.16 -0.55
CA ASP A 127 -20.46 30.16 -1.62
C ASP A 127 -20.21 31.55 -1.01
N HIS A 128 -18.98 32.03 -1.13
CA HIS A 128 -18.57 33.31 -0.59
C HIS A 128 -19.18 34.50 -1.37
N ALA A 129 -19.46 34.34 -2.67
CA ALA A 129 -20.02 35.42 -3.49
C ALA A 129 -21.45 35.82 -3.07
N ARG A 130 -22.15 34.96 -2.35
CA ARG A 130 -23.52 35.18 -1.84
C ARG A 130 -23.60 35.43 -0.33
N GLY A 131 -22.47 35.76 0.29
CA GLY A 131 -22.42 36.01 1.74
C GLY A 131 -22.35 34.73 2.57
N GLU A 132 -21.52 33.77 2.15
CA GLU A 132 -21.23 32.50 2.85
C GLU A 132 -22.44 31.56 2.99
N ALA A 133 -23.28 31.49 1.96
CA ALA A 133 -24.35 30.50 1.95
C ALA A 133 -23.75 29.09 1.91
N LEU A 134 -24.17 28.23 2.85
CA LEU A 134 -23.79 26.83 2.86
C LEU A 134 -24.33 26.15 1.60
N VAL A 135 -23.43 25.59 0.78
CA VAL A 135 -23.78 24.83 -0.41
C VAL A 135 -24.03 23.38 -0.03
N ASP A 136 -23.05 22.74 0.63
CA ASP A 136 -23.18 21.38 1.14
C ASP A 136 -22.15 21.09 2.26
N THR A 137 -22.39 20.00 3.01
CA THR A 137 -21.43 19.37 3.90
C THR A 137 -21.39 17.87 3.64
N ILE A 138 -20.22 17.37 3.26
CA ILE A 138 -20.01 16.03 2.74
C ILE A 138 -19.13 15.26 3.73
N LEU A 139 -19.46 13.99 3.99
CA LEU A 139 -18.58 13.11 4.75
C LEU A 139 -17.68 12.33 3.78
N GLY A 140 -16.37 12.52 3.89
CA GLY A 140 -15.37 11.66 3.27
C GLY A 140 -14.81 10.68 4.30
N THR A 141 -14.88 9.38 4.01
CA THR A 141 -14.26 8.33 4.84
C THR A 141 -13.02 7.78 4.15
N VAL A 142 -11.98 7.48 4.92
CA VAL A 142 -10.82 6.73 4.42
C VAL A 142 -11.18 5.24 4.47
N GLY A 143 -11.23 4.59 3.32
CA GLY A 143 -11.40 3.15 3.21
C GLY A 143 -10.13 2.49 2.70
N SER A 144 -10.04 1.16 2.79
CA SER A 144 -8.99 0.44 2.09
C SER A 144 -9.11 0.73 0.60
N LEU A 145 -8.11 1.38 0.01
CA LEU A 145 -8.03 1.47 -1.45
C LEU A 145 -7.60 0.13 -2.06
N VAL A 146 -6.97 -0.72 -1.25
CA VAL A 146 -6.60 -2.07 -1.63
C VAL A 146 -7.85 -2.94 -1.61
N THR A 147 -8.17 -3.56 -2.75
CA THR A 147 -9.27 -4.52 -2.88
C THR A 147 -8.76 -5.96 -2.82
N GLY A 148 -9.65 -6.93 -2.63
CA GLY A 148 -9.33 -8.35 -2.61
C GLY A 148 -9.23 -8.93 -1.19
N ALA A 149 -9.27 -10.25 -1.10
CA ALA A 149 -9.25 -11.01 0.15
C ALA A 149 -7.86 -11.59 0.51
N GLY A 150 -6.84 -11.32 -0.30
CA GLY A 150 -5.48 -11.84 -0.07
C GLY A 150 -5.32 -13.32 -0.42
N SER A 151 -6.23 -13.88 -1.22
CA SER A 151 -6.09 -15.25 -1.72
C SER A 151 -5.52 -15.24 -3.14
N PRO A 152 -4.88 -16.31 -3.64
CA PRO A 152 -4.39 -16.33 -5.01
C PRO A 152 -5.47 -16.13 -6.10
N ALA A 153 -6.73 -16.46 -5.80
CA ALA A 153 -7.86 -16.22 -6.69
C ALA A 153 -8.47 -14.81 -6.55
N ASP A 154 -8.16 -14.11 -5.46
CA ASP A 154 -8.64 -12.77 -5.13
C ASP A 154 -7.51 -12.01 -4.40
N PRO A 155 -6.43 -11.68 -5.10
CA PRO A 155 -5.24 -11.09 -4.50
C PRO A 155 -5.50 -9.65 -4.10
N PHE A 156 -4.82 -9.20 -3.05
CA PHE A 156 -4.79 -7.80 -2.68
C PHE A 156 -4.25 -6.96 -3.85
N THR A 157 -5.05 -6.01 -4.31
CA THR A 157 -4.76 -5.21 -5.50
C THR A 157 -4.80 -3.73 -5.15
N ALA A 158 -3.69 -3.04 -5.44
CA ALA A 158 -3.56 -1.60 -5.23
C ALA A 158 -4.49 -0.80 -6.15
N PRO A 159 -4.96 0.40 -5.73
CA PRO A 159 -5.61 1.35 -6.63
C PRO A 159 -4.62 1.83 -7.69
N GLY A 160 -4.92 1.59 -8.97
CA GLY A 160 -4.07 2.05 -10.07
C GLY A 160 -2.88 1.12 -10.33
N THR A 161 -1.68 1.68 -10.49
CA THR A 161 -0.48 0.88 -10.80
C THR A 161 0.03 0.16 -9.55
N ALA A 162 0.09 -1.17 -9.60
CA ALA A 162 0.57 -1.98 -8.51
C ALA A 162 2.06 -1.70 -8.19
N PRO A 163 2.46 -1.67 -6.91
CA PRO A 163 3.86 -1.62 -6.52
C PRO A 163 4.64 -2.86 -6.98
N ALA A 164 5.95 -2.73 -7.18
CA ALA A 164 6.78 -3.80 -7.77
C ALA A 164 7.20 -4.91 -6.80
N THR A 165 7.16 -4.64 -5.50
CA THR A 165 7.55 -5.59 -4.45
C THR A 165 6.58 -5.51 -3.28
N CYS A 166 6.53 -6.55 -2.44
CA CYS A 166 5.72 -6.52 -1.21
C CYS A 166 6.17 -5.39 -0.27
N ALA A 167 7.46 -5.09 -0.23
CA ALA A 167 8.02 -3.98 0.55
C ALA A 167 7.52 -2.62 0.05
N ALA A 168 7.55 -2.40 -1.26
CA ALA A 168 7.01 -1.19 -1.88
C ALA A 168 5.48 -1.11 -1.71
N PHE A 169 4.80 -2.26 -1.74
CA PHE A 169 3.37 -2.35 -1.47
C PHE A 169 3.04 -1.92 -0.06
N LEU A 170 3.70 -2.49 0.94
CA LEU A 170 3.48 -2.13 2.34
C LEU A 170 3.89 -0.68 2.65
N ALA A 171 4.90 -0.14 1.97
CA ALA A 171 5.27 1.27 2.10
C ALA A 171 4.21 2.22 1.50
N ALA A 172 3.58 1.83 0.38
CA ALA A 172 2.52 2.61 -0.26
C ALA A 172 1.17 2.46 0.44
N TYR A 173 0.91 1.30 1.06
CA TYR A 173 -0.33 0.94 1.74
C TYR A 173 -0.04 0.38 3.14
N PRO A 174 0.38 1.23 4.11
CA PRO A 174 0.76 0.78 5.45
C PRO A 174 -0.35 0.05 6.21
N GLU A 175 -1.62 0.27 5.84
CA GLU A 175 -2.78 -0.43 6.36
C GLU A 175 -2.76 -1.95 6.09
N GLN A 176 -1.93 -2.40 5.14
CA GLN A 176 -1.71 -3.82 4.85
C GLN A 176 -0.74 -4.50 5.83
N ALA A 177 -0.20 -3.77 6.81
CA ALA A 177 0.61 -4.36 7.86
C ALA A 177 -0.17 -5.47 8.58
N GLY A 178 0.43 -6.66 8.67
CA GLY A 178 -0.19 -7.84 9.28
C GLY A 178 -1.16 -8.61 8.35
N GLN A 179 -1.41 -8.15 7.13
CA GLN A 179 -2.26 -8.85 6.16
C GLN A 179 -1.41 -9.75 5.27
N ASP A 180 -1.10 -10.95 5.75
CA ASP A 180 -0.37 -11.92 4.92
C ASP A 180 -1.29 -12.49 3.84
N GLY A 181 -0.78 -12.67 2.62
CA GLY A 181 -1.59 -13.19 1.52
C GLY A 181 -0.99 -12.99 0.15
N ALA A 182 -1.78 -13.26 -0.88
CA ALA A 182 -1.45 -12.98 -2.27
C ALA A 182 -1.70 -11.51 -2.61
N TYR A 183 -0.74 -10.89 -3.29
CA TYR A 183 -0.80 -9.51 -3.76
C TYR A 183 -0.50 -9.44 -5.26
N THR A 184 -1.17 -8.53 -5.95
CA THR A 184 -0.84 -8.14 -7.32
C THR A 184 0.31 -7.15 -7.29
N LEU A 185 1.43 -7.49 -7.93
CA LEU A 185 2.64 -6.67 -8.04
C LEU A 185 2.92 -6.34 -9.51
N ALA A 186 3.26 -5.10 -9.83
CA ALA A 186 3.60 -4.72 -11.21
C ALA A 186 5.08 -4.95 -11.50
N THR A 187 5.39 -5.65 -12.59
CA THR A 187 6.78 -5.86 -13.01
C THR A 187 7.01 -5.46 -14.45
N VAL A 188 8.28 -5.47 -14.88
CA VAL A 188 8.65 -5.16 -16.27
C VAL A 188 7.98 -6.13 -17.25
N GLY A 189 7.68 -7.35 -16.81
CA GLY A 189 6.97 -8.38 -17.59
C GLY A 189 5.44 -8.33 -17.50
N GLY A 190 4.86 -7.38 -16.77
CA GLY A 190 3.43 -7.31 -16.44
C GLY A 190 3.13 -7.63 -14.97
N ASP A 191 1.84 -7.73 -14.64
CA ASP A 191 1.41 -8.00 -13.27
C ASP A 191 1.69 -9.45 -12.88
N LEU A 192 2.19 -9.65 -11.66
CA LEU A 192 2.38 -10.95 -11.04
C LEU A 192 1.58 -11.01 -9.74
N VAL A 193 0.92 -12.15 -9.51
CA VAL A 193 0.42 -12.50 -8.17
C VAL A 193 1.53 -13.20 -7.39
N ALA A 194 1.96 -12.59 -6.27
CA ALA A 194 2.96 -13.15 -5.37
C ALA A 194 2.45 -13.17 -3.94
N TRP A 195 2.89 -14.15 -3.15
CA TRP A 195 2.59 -14.16 -1.73
C TRP A 195 3.50 -13.18 -0.98
N CYS A 196 2.88 -12.29 -0.21
CA CYS A 196 3.54 -11.37 0.69
C CYS A 196 3.32 -11.77 2.14
N ASP A 197 4.39 -11.79 2.91
CA ASP A 197 4.35 -11.76 4.37
C ASP A 197 4.49 -10.30 4.81
N MET A 198 3.38 -9.74 5.28
CA MET A 198 3.22 -8.37 5.76
C MET A 198 3.24 -8.29 7.30
N SER A 199 3.33 -9.42 8.00
CA SER A 199 3.25 -9.49 9.46
C SER A 199 4.62 -9.65 10.13
N SER A 200 5.49 -10.50 9.59
CA SER A 200 6.71 -10.92 10.25
C SER A 200 7.87 -9.98 9.96
N ASP A 201 8.67 -9.68 10.99
CA ASP A 201 9.92 -8.91 10.86
C ASP A 201 9.73 -7.54 10.18
N GLY A 202 8.60 -6.89 10.48
CA GLY A 202 8.24 -5.60 9.87
C GLY A 202 7.67 -5.69 8.46
N GLY A 203 7.28 -6.90 8.01
CA GLY A 203 6.51 -7.16 6.80
C GLY A 203 7.23 -6.82 5.49
N GLY A 204 6.48 -6.90 4.39
CA GLY A 204 6.97 -6.56 3.06
C GLY A 204 7.84 -7.65 2.42
N TRP A 205 7.79 -8.88 2.90
CA TRP A 205 8.57 -9.99 2.35
C TRP A 205 7.84 -10.65 1.19
N THR A 206 8.47 -10.68 0.01
CA THR A 206 7.97 -11.40 -1.16
C THR A 206 8.47 -12.85 -1.15
N LEU A 207 7.54 -13.82 -1.20
CA LEU A 207 7.87 -15.24 -1.34
C LEU A 207 8.37 -15.52 -2.76
N VAL A 208 9.61 -16.00 -2.89
CA VAL A 208 10.23 -16.27 -4.21
C VAL A 208 10.44 -17.76 -4.47
N ALA A 209 10.46 -18.59 -3.44
CA ALA A 209 10.44 -20.04 -3.59
C ALA A 209 9.91 -20.79 -2.37
N ARG A 210 9.29 -21.93 -2.66
CA ARG A 210 9.06 -23.05 -1.77
C ARG A 210 9.95 -24.20 -2.21
N VAL A 211 10.78 -24.67 -1.30
CA VAL A 211 11.66 -25.82 -1.49
C VAL A 211 11.10 -27.00 -0.71
N THR A 212 11.02 -28.17 -1.34
CA THR A 212 10.62 -29.40 -0.67
C THR A 212 11.82 -30.32 -0.49
N ALA A 213 11.76 -31.20 0.51
CA ALA A 213 12.85 -32.12 0.84
C ALA A 213 13.13 -33.19 -0.23
N THR A 214 12.41 -33.19 -1.35
CA THR A 214 12.51 -34.24 -2.38
C THR A 214 12.69 -33.68 -3.79
N SER A 215 12.80 -32.36 -3.95
CA SER A 215 12.83 -31.72 -5.26
C SER A 215 13.98 -30.75 -5.44
N THR A 216 14.66 -30.86 -6.58
CA THR A 216 15.67 -29.92 -7.10
C THR A 216 15.05 -28.86 -8.02
N THR A 217 13.73 -28.86 -8.22
CA THR A 217 13.12 -28.06 -9.31
C THR A 217 13.32 -26.56 -9.15
N HIS A 218 13.53 -26.08 -7.92
CA HIS A 218 13.90 -24.69 -7.66
C HIS A 218 15.27 -24.27 -8.25
N ASP A 219 16.09 -25.21 -8.73
CA ASP A 219 17.34 -24.94 -9.47
C ASP A 219 17.07 -24.53 -10.93
N GLN A 220 15.84 -24.69 -11.43
CA GLN A 220 15.49 -24.27 -12.78
C GLN A 220 15.42 -22.75 -12.89
N ALA A 221 15.93 -22.21 -13.99
CA ALA A 221 15.91 -20.75 -14.23
C ALA A 221 14.50 -20.23 -14.52
N ALA A 222 13.66 -21.05 -15.15
CA ALA A 222 12.26 -20.73 -15.39
C ALA A 222 11.44 -20.83 -14.10
N ALA A 223 10.23 -20.25 -14.12
CA ALA A 223 9.27 -20.44 -13.04
C ALA A 223 8.90 -21.93 -12.89
N VAL A 224 8.64 -22.34 -11.65
CA VAL A 224 8.24 -23.70 -11.30
C VAL A 224 6.98 -23.64 -10.46
N GLY A 225 5.95 -24.39 -10.86
CA GLY A 225 4.69 -24.47 -10.12
C GLY A 225 4.02 -23.11 -9.91
N ALA A 226 3.08 -23.06 -8.97
CA ALA A 226 2.47 -21.82 -8.47
C ALA A 226 2.92 -21.59 -7.03
N LEU A 227 3.33 -20.37 -6.71
CA LEU A 227 3.62 -19.93 -5.35
C LEU A 227 2.33 -19.41 -4.73
N VAL A 228 1.63 -20.31 -4.05
CA VAL A 228 0.31 -20.07 -3.46
C VAL A 228 0.46 -19.63 -2.02
N GLU A 229 1.34 -20.26 -1.25
CA GLU A 229 1.58 -19.96 0.16
C GLU A 229 2.95 -20.53 0.62
N PRO A 230 3.52 -20.07 1.74
CA PRO A 230 4.86 -20.50 2.15
C PRO A 230 4.94 -21.90 2.74
N SER A 231 3.79 -22.49 3.10
CA SER A 231 3.72 -23.82 3.73
C SER A 231 3.39 -24.95 2.75
N GLN A 232 3.10 -24.63 1.49
CA GLN A 232 2.62 -25.58 0.49
C GLN A 232 3.53 -26.81 0.30
N ASP A 233 2.94 -27.97 0.02
CA ASP A 233 3.67 -29.23 -0.13
C ASP A 233 4.37 -29.40 -1.48
N GLN A 234 4.07 -28.53 -2.45
CA GLN A 234 4.64 -28.59 -3.79
C GLN A 234 5.77 -27.58 -3.94
N PRO A 235 6.92 -27.98 -4.53
CA PRO A 235 8.00 -27.06 -4.81
C PRO A 235 7.51 -26.02 -5.83
N ALA A 236 7.78 -24.76 -5.55
CA ALA A 236 7.46 -23.69 -6.48
C ALA A 236 8.48 -22.57 -6.39
N LYS A 237 8.61 -21.80 -7.46
CA LYS A 237 9.62 -20.76 -7.58
C LYS A 237 9.20 -19.76 -8.66
N LEU A 238 9.45 -18.47 -8.41
CA LEU A 238 9.39 -17.44 -9.45
C LEU A 238 10.59 -17.56 -10.40
N ALA A 239 10.42 -17.21 -11.68
CA ALA A 239 11.53 -17.24 -12.63
C ALA A 239 12.71 -16.40 -12.12
N ASP A 240 13.95 -16.84 -12.37
CA ASP A 240 15.14 -16.12 -11.90
C ASP A 240 15.18 -14.69 -12.41
N ASP A 241 14.84 -14.47 -13.69
CA ASP A 241 14.78 -13.12 -14.28
C ASP A 241 13.80 -12.20 -13.52
N PHE A 242 12.71 -12.76 -12.98
CA PHE A 242 11.75 -12.02 -12.18
C PHE A 242 12.32 -11.70 -10.80
N ILE A 243 12.89 -12.70 -10.11
CA ILE A 243 13.52 -12.51 -8.79
C ILE A 243 14.60 -11.44 -8.86
N ASN A 244 15.36 -11.39 -9.97
CA ASN A 244 16.40 -10.41 -10.21
C ASN A 244 15.85 -8.99 -10.39
N GLN A 245 14.64 -8.85 -10.96
CA GLN A 245 13.97 -7.57 -11.16
C GLN A 245 13.35 -7.00 -9.88
N LEU A 246 13.11 -7.83 -8.87
CA LEU A 246 12.59 -7.36 -7.58
C LEU A 246 13.54 -6.39 -6.86
N GLY A 247 14.85 -6.43 -7.18
CA GLY A 247 15.82 -5.44 -6.66
C GLY A 247 15.91 -5.42 -5.13
N PHE A 248 16.01 -6.60 -4.51
CA PHE A 248 15.95 -6.76 -3.06
C PHE A 248 17.27 -6.46 -2.34
N SER A 249 17.17 -5.97 -1.11
CA SER A 249 18.29 -5.68 -0.22
C SER A 249 18.42 -6.69 0.92
N GLN A 250 17.39 -7.50 1.15
CA GLN A 250 17.31 -8.48 2.21
C GLN A 250 16.75 -9.79 1.66
N ALA A 251 17.23 -10.90 2.22
CA ALA A 251 16.68 -12.23 1.97
C ALA A 251 16.46 -12.95 3.29
N ARG A 252 15.39 -13.75 3.36
CA ARG A 252 15.03 -14.54 4.53
C ARG A 252 14.79 -15.97 4.09
N VAL A 253 15.41 -16.93 4.77
CA VAL A 253 15.26 -18.35 4.51
C VAL A 253 14.66 -19.01 5.74
N SER A 254 13.44 -19.52 5.60
CA SER A 254 12.73 -20.25 6.65
C SER A 254 12.84 -21.74 6.39
N ILE A 255 13.34 -22.50 7.36
CA ILE A 255 13.46 -23.96 7.31
C ILE A 255 12.45 -24.54 8.29
N ASP A 256 11.48 -25.31 7.82
CA ASP A 256 10.30 -25.72 8.60
C ASP A 256 10.64 -26.38 9.95
N THR A 257 11.79 -27.07 10.05
CA THR A 257 12.22 -27.77 11.28
C THR A 257 13.42 -27.17 11.99
N VAL A 258 14.00 -26.08 11.47
CA VAL A 258 15.21 -25.48 12.04
C VAL A 258 14.98 -24.04 12.49
N GLY A 259 14.20 -23.26 11.73
CA GLY A 259 13.96 -21.84 12.00
C GLY A 259 14.34 -20.96 10.83
N THR A 260 14.49 -19.67 11.10
CA THR A 260 14.65 -18.63 10.07
C THR A 260 16.01 -17.98 10.13
N VAL A 261 16.62 -17.76 8.96
CA VAL A 261 17.91 -17.09 8.77
C VAL A 261 17.69 -15.86 7.90
N TYR A 262 18.29 -14.72 8.27
CA TYR A 262 18.23 -13.47 7.52
C TYR A 262 19.58 -13.15 6.89
N VAL A 263 19.53 -12.49 5.74
CA VAL A 263 20.68 -12.09 4.94
C VAL A 263 20.45 -10.67 4.44
N MET A 264 21.46 -9.81 4.53
CA MET A 264 21.44 -8.45 3.99
C MET A 264 22.42 -8.36 2.81
N THR A 265 22.03 -7.70 1.71
CA THR A 265 22.82 -7.62 0.48
C THR A 265 23.68 -6.36 0.36
N ASP A 266 23.52 -5.38 1.24
CA ASP A 266 24.47 -4.27 1.39
C ASP A 266 25.87 -4.74 1.83
N ALA A 267 25.96 -5.91 2.44
CA ALA A 267 27.21 -6.63 2.71
C ALA A 267 27.75 -7.44 1.51
N LEU A 268 26.99 -7.52 0.41
CA LEU A 268 27.37 -8.19 -0.85
C LEU A 268 27.86 -7.16 -1.86
N ASP A 269 28.98 -6.52 -1.56
CA ASP A 269 29.78 -5.91 -2.62
C ASP A 269 30.32 -7.03 -3.53
N LEU A 270 29.53 -7.42 -4.54
CA LEU A 270 29.93 -8.39 -5.56
C LEU A 270 30.97 -7.81 -6.53
N SER A 271 31.37 -6.54 -6.38
CA SER A 271 32.42 -5.93 -7.20
C SER A 271 33.84 -6.28 -6.73
N GLY A 272 33.98 -6.89 -5.54
CA GLY A 272 35.25 -7.37 -5.01
C GLY A 272 35.10 -8.64 -4.17
N THR A 273 36.04 -9.58 -4.33
CA THR A 273 36.09 -10.83 -3.56
C THR A 273 36.40 -10.53 -2.08
N VAL A 274 35.39 -10.23 -1.25
CA VAL A 274 35.59 -10.12 0.20
C VAL A 274 35.53 -11.52 0.80
N VAL A 275 36.69 -12.02 1.21
CA VAL A 275 36.85 -13.28 1.96
C VAL A 275 36.55 -13.01 3.43
N VAL A 276 35.45 -13.55 3.94
CA VAL A 276 35.22 -13.59 5.40
C VAL A 276 35.61 -14.99 5.89
N ASN A 277 36.82 -15.10 6.44
CA ASN A 277 37.25 -16.30 7.16
C ASN A 277 36.78 -16.18 8.62
N LEU A 278 35.94 -17.12 9.07
CA LEU A 278 35.69 -17.29 10.51
C LEU A 278 35.96 -18.74 10.95
N PRO A 279 36.42 -18.94 12.20
CA PRO A 279 36.84 -20.25 12.67
C PRO A 279 35.64 -21.17 12.85
N ASN A 280 35.80 -22.37 12.33
CA ASN A 280 34.90 -23.49 12.48
C ASN A 280 34.89 -23.95 13.95
N ALA A 281 33.96 -23.43 14.76
CA ALA A 281 33.74 -23.89 16.13
C ALA A 281 32.24 -24.04 16.41
N ALA A 282 31.78 -25.29 16.32
CA ALA A 282 30.61 -25.86 16.98
C ALA A 282 29.29 -25.08 16.86
N ALA A 283 28.54 -25.37 15.80
CA ALA A 283 27.10 -25.17 15.70
C ALA A 283 26.33 -26.14 16.61
N THR A 284 26.51 -26.04 17.94
CA THR A 284 25.67 -26.71 18.92
C THR A 284 24.69 -25.70 19.52
N SER A 285 23.41 -25.96 19.27
CA SER A 285 22.20 -25.29 19.78
C SER A 285 22.02 -23.82 19.42
N LEU A 286 21.08 -23.50 18.53
CA LEU A 286 20.77 -22.11 18.22
C LEU A 286 19.25 -21.91 18.06
N ALA A 287 18.61 -21.56 19.19
CA ALA A 287 17.39 -20.77 19.22
C ALA A 287 17.81 -19.29 19.27
N GLY A 288 17.32 -18.46 18.35
CA GLY A 288 17.60 -17.02 18.28
C GLY A 288 17.89 -16.50 16.85
N PRO A 289 17.72 -15.20 16.57
CA PRO A 289 18.07 -14.59 15.29
C PRO A 289 19.59 -14.45 15.17
N TYR A 290 20.21 -15.15 14.20
CA TYR A 290 21.66 -15.06 13.96
C TYR A 290 21.98 -14.16 12.78
N ASN A 291 22.88 -13.22 13.01
CA ASN A 291 23.63 -12.50 11.98
C ASN A 291 24.93 -13.26 11.72
N THR A 292 24.89 -14.38 11.00
CA THR A 292 26.14 -15.03 10.56
C THR A 292 26.67 -14.33 9.32
N PRO A 293 27.89 -13.74 9.34
CA PRO A 293 28.49 -13.23 8.12
C PRO A 293 28.86 -14.38 7.17
N PHE A 294 28.76 -14.10 5.88
CA PHE A 294 28.88 -15.04 4.76
C PHE A 294 30.15 -15.90 4.78
N LEU A 295 30.03 -17.13 4.29
CA LEU A 295 31.17 -17.91 3.82
C LEU A 295 31.29 -17.70 2.30
N THR A 296 32.06 -16.69 1.90
CA THR A 296 32.59 -16.64 0.54
C THR A 296 33.60 -17.77 0.41
N LEU A 297 33.25 -18.82 -0.33
CA LEU A 297 34.16 -19.94 -0.59
C LEU A 297 35.42 -19.39 -1.30
N PRO A 298 36.63 -19.58 -0.75
CA PRO A 298 37.87 -18.95 -1.27
C PRO A 298 38.30 -19.40 -2.67
N SER A 299 37.54 -20.26 -3.35
CA SER A 299 37.96 -20.92 -4.58
C SER A 299 36.83 -21.07 -5.61
N CYS A 300 35.95 -20.08 -5.73
CA CYS A 300 34.95 -20.08 -6.80
C CYS A 300 35.53 -19.41 -8.05
N SER A 301 36.19 -20.18 -8.91
CA SER A 301 36.59 -19.71 -10.25
C SER A 301 35.40 -19.64 -11.22
N SER A 302 34.20 -20.06 -10.80
CA SER A 302 32.99 -20.09 -11.64
C SER A 302 31.66 -19.85 -10.89
N ASP A 303 31.62 -19.88 -9.55
CA ASP A 303 30.36 -19.90 -8.77
C ASP A 303 30.39 -18.89 -7.60
N CYS A 304 30.38 -17.59 -7.89
CA CYS A 304 30.40 -16.54 -6.86
C CYS A 304 28.99 -16.11 -6.48
N GLY A 305 28.39 -16.70 -5.44
CA GLY A 305 27.02 -16.40 -5.00
C GLY A 305 26.78 -16.50 -3.49
N VAL A 306 25.58 -16.13 -3.03
CA VAL A 306 25.13 -16.33 -1.64
C VAL A 306 24.80 -17.80 -1.42
N ALA A 307 25.82 -18.60 -1.19
CA ALA A 307 25.63 -19.98 -0.74
C ALA A 307 25.46 -19.99 0.77
N PHE A 308 24.33 -20.51 1.26
CA PHE A 308 24.22 -20.93 2.65
C PHE A 308 25.03 -22.20 2.82
N ALA A 309 26.32 -22.05 3.14
CA ALA A 309 27.15 -23.16 3.54
C ALA A 309 26.96 -23.40 5.05
N ASN A 310 26.52 -24.61 5.42
CA ASN A 310 26.49 -25.18 6.78
C ASN A 310 25.28 -24.91 7.70
N VAL A 311 24.25 -24.15 7.30
CA VAL A 311 22.94 -24.26 7.98
C VAL A 311 22.25 -25.52 7.45
N SER A 312 22.06 -26.52 8.30
CA SER A 312 21.83 -27.90 7.87
C SER A 312 20.44 -28.13 7.26
N PHE A 313 20.28 -27.82 5.97
CA PHE A 313 19.25 -28.41 5.10
C PHE A 313 19.54 -29.86 4.71
N GLY A 314 20.67 -30.43 5.15
CA GLY A 314 21.27 -31.63 4.55
C GLY A 314 22.07 -31.35 3.26
N ALA A 315 21.92 -30.15 2.68
CA ALA A 315 22.55 -29.70 1.42
C ALA A 315 22.76 -28.17 1.37
N ARG A 316 23.62 -27.68 0.46
CA ARG A 316 23.98 -26.26 0.25
C ARG A 316 22.92 -25.51 -0.57
N CYS A 317 21.75 -25.22 0.01
CA CYS A 317 20.65 -24.55 -0.68
C CYS A 317 20.65 -23.03 -0.47
N GLY A 318 20.56 -22.24 -1.55
CA GLY A 318 20.60 -20.79 -1.46
C GLY A 318 20.36 -20.06 -2.77
N TYR A 319 20.36 -18.72 -2.69
CA TYR A 319 20.38 -17.87 -3.87
C TYR A 319 21.82 -17.73 -4.37
N ARG A 320 22.15 -18.42 -5.47
CA ARG A 320 23.50 -18.44 -6.03
C ARG A 320 23.61 -17.52 -7.21
N TYR A 321 24.57 -16.60 -7.15
CA TYR A 321 25.07 -15.98 -8.35
C TYR A 321 26.09 -16.93 -9.00
N TYR A 322 25.69 -17.59 -10.09
CA TYR A 322 26.63 -18.35 -10.91
C TYR A 322 27.32 -17.36 -11.85
N ALA A 323 28.63 -17.19 -11.68
CA ALA A 323 29.46 -16.36 -12.55
C ALA A 323 30.48 -17.25 -13.26
N THR A 324 29.99 -18.18 -14.09
CA THR A 324 30.91 -18.95 -14.92
C THR A 324 31.34 -18.05 -16.09
N THR A 325 32.51 -18.30 -16.68
CA THR A 325 33.01 -17.53 -17.83
C THR A 325 32.10 -17.60 -19.06
N SER A 326 31.15 -18.55 -19.09
CA SER A 326 30.22 -18.78 -20.21
C SER A 326 28.75 -18.55 -19.88
N VAL A 327 28.35 -18.50 -18.60
CA VAL A 327 26.97 -18.27 -18.16
C VAL A 327 26.99 -17.50 -16.83
N LYS A 328 26.59 -16.23 -16.88
CA LYS A 328 26.22 -15.44 -15.69
C LYS A 328 24.74 -15.65 -15.42
N ARG A 329 24.40 -16.44 -14.41
CA ARG A 329 23.01 -16.63 -13.97
C ARG A 329 22.91 -16.34 -12.47
N PRO A 330 22.46 -15.14 -12.10
CA PRO A 330 21.90 -14.90 -10.77
C PRO A 330 20.64 -15.76 -10.64
N GLY A 331 20.61 -16.71 -9.70
CA GLY A 331 19.45 -17.58 -9.53
C GLY A 331 19.48 -18.47 -8.29
N MET A 332 18.36 -19.09 -7.94
CA MET A 332 18.35 -20.07 -6.84
C MET A 332 18.99 -21.39 -7.24
N GLY A 333 19.80 -21.96 -6.34
CA GLY A 333 20.53 -23.19 -6.59
C GLY A 333 20.88 -23.98 -5.31
N CYS A 334 20.75 -25.29 -5.38
CA CYS A 334 21.17 -26.24 -4.34
C CYS A 334 22.33 -27.12 -4.80
N ALA A 335 23.10 -27.66 -3.84
CA ALA A 335 24.02 -28.77 -4.08
C ALA A 335 23.92 -29.78 -2.93
N GLY A 336 23.54 -31.01 -3.25
CA GLY A 336 23.46 -32.14 -2.30
C GLY A 336 22.05 -32.72 -2.12
N ASN A 337 21.93 -33.70 -1.21
CA ASN A 337 20.66 -34.37 -0.89
C ASN A 337 19.77 -33.48 -0.01
N PHE A 338 18.55 -33.26 -0.47
CA PHE A 338 17.50 -32.50 0.19
C PHE A 338 17.01 -33.24 1.44
N GLY A 339 17.13 -32.60 2.60
CA GLY A 339 16.64 -33.20 3.85
C GLY A 339 15.38 -32.53 4.38
N LYS A 340 15.19 -31.23 4.10
CA LYS A 340 14.21 -30.39 4.80
C LYS A 340 13.49 -29.43 3.85
N PRO A 341 12.16 -29.28 3.97
CA PRO A 341 11.42 -28.24 3.27
C PRO A 341 11.67 -26.86 3.88
N GLY A 342 11.38 -25.82 3.10
CA GLY A 342 11.52 -24.44 3.53
C GLY A 342 11.06 -23.43 2.49
N ALA A 343 11.11 -22.15 2.84
CA ALA A 343 10.71 -21.04 2.01
C ALA A 343 11.82 -19.99 1.91
N VAL A 344 11.95 -19.37 0.73
CA VAL A 344 12.88 -18.28 0.46
C VAL A 344 12.09 -17.02 0.16
N TRP A 345 12.47 -15.94 0.82
CA TRP A 345 11.82 -14.64 0.80
C TRP A 345 12.82 -13.55 0.49
N VAL A 346 12.36 -12.46 -0.13
CA VAL A 346 13.16 -11.27 -0.42
C VAL A 346 12.43 -9.99 -0.04
N ARG A 347 13.19 -8.94 0.29
CA ARG A 347 12.68 -7.62 0.66
C ARG A 347 13.60 -6.50 0.19
#